data_AF-A0A6C0EN92-F1
#
_entry.id   AF-A0A6C0EN92-F1
#
_cell.length_a   1.000
_cell.length_b   1.000
_cell.length_c   1.000
_cell.angle_alpha   90.00
_cell.angle_beta   90.00
_cell.angle_gamma   90.00
#
_symmetry.space_group_name_H-M   'P 1'
#
loop_
_entity.id
_entity.type
_entity.pdbx_description
1 polymer ?
#
loop_
_entity_poly.entity_id
_entity_poly.type
_entity_poly.pdbx_seq_one_letter_code
_entity_poly.pdbx_strand_id
1 'polypeptide(L)'
;MNNFYDDWISRNEYWFCQNDENDKYLSETYGDLINDYSYDIQLKPILGILIYDQLTRHYYRKEYNNHILIYFNKKALEIADKHKTELFIKNLNINDWSFYMLVYRHSNIRENLLFVMNECWKLTSSIPKNFIKATYTRANFNEELDYYNYPVDFDRNILDNNPLNEIEKQQLYKIGKFEKINTNLIIISLSGGVDSVVCLYNIHHYYKENENIKIVAIHINYNNRQEVEEEVKFLRCLCFHLDIDLYVRKINEINRHKCMINDLRDIYEAYTKKVRFNSYKKLQDGYKRSVVIMGHNKDDCLENILTNIAYNNKYENLIGIEYETIIDNITFIRPLIDIFKNDIYKFANKHNLPYLKNSTPNWCQRGKIRNEVLPILEKWDNRIIDGLFNISSILKNYNGILNKSIENFKITEIGDIETLNLSELYWKYGIHKLFNLYISNKSLKSLIERLELWKNKYHNIDINKKTTIIINKNINMIIIKCINNNYEYILTKNDI
;
A
#
# COMPACT_ATOMS: atom_id res chain seq x y z
N MET A 1 -28.40 32.73 -8.79
CA MET A 1 -28.12 31.73 -7.73
C MET A 1 -28.82 30.39 -7.95
N ASN A 2 -30.16 30.29 -7.91
CA ASN A 2 -30.84 28.99 -8.16
C ASN A 2 -30.54 28.41 -9.55
N ASN A 3 -30.50 29.26 -10.58
CA ASN A 3 -30.12 28.85 -11.95
C ASN A 3 -28.73 28.20 -12.03
N PHE A 4 -27.79 28.55 -11.14
CA PHE A 4 -26.45 27.95 -11.14
C PHE A 4 -26.48 26.51 -10.61
N TYR A 5 -27.22 26.25 -9.53
CA TYR A 5 -27.33 24.89 -9.00
C TYR A 5 -27.96 23.93 -10.02
N ASP A 6 -29.08 24.34 -10.61
CA ASP A 6 -29.82 23.52 -11.58
C ASP A 6 -28.96 23.25 -12.83
N ASP A 7 -28.29 24.28 -13.36
CA ASP A 7 -27.37 24.14 -14.49
C ASP A 7 -26.18 23.23 -14.13
N TRP A 8 -25.55 23.44 -12.97
CA TRP A 8 -24.42 22.63 -12.49
C TRP A 8 -24.79 21.15 -12.34
N ILE A 9 -25.95 20.85 -11.77
CA ILE A 9 -26.39 19.47 -11.56
C ILE A 9 -26.80 18.80 -12.87
N SER A 10 -27.38 19.55 -13.81
CA SER A 10 -27.80 19.03 -15.12
C SER A 10 -26.62 18.66 -16.04
N ARG A 11 -25.42 19.17 -15.78
CA ARG A 11 -24.23 19.04 -16.64
C ARG A 11 -23.07 18.41 -15.90
N ASN A 12 -23.17 17.09 -15.70
CA ASN A 12 -22.12 16.30 -15.03
C ASN A 12 -20.75 16.34 -15.73
N GLU A 13 -20.72 16.70 -17.01
CA GLU A 13 -19.51 16.94 -17.83
C GLU A 13 -18.62 18.09 -17.30
N TYR A 14 -19.18 18.96 -16.45
CA TYR A 14 -18.44 20.03 -15.80
C TYR A 14 -17.66 19.53 -14.59
N TRP A 15 -18.10 18.44 -13.98
CA TRP A 15 -17.57 17.99 -12.71
C TRP A 15 -16.17 17.43 -12.90
N PHE A 16 -15.17 18.08 -12.31
CA PHE A 16 -13.78 17.62 -12.25
C PHE A 16 -13.05 17.53 -13.60
N CYS A 17 -13.66 17.99 -14.70
CA CYS A 17 -13.05 18.00 -16.03
C CYS A 17 -12.19 19.26 -16.25
N GLN A 18 -10.97 19.04 -16.75
CA GLN A 18 -10.07 20.09 -17.23
C GLN A 18 -10.37 20.36 -18.70
N ASN A 19 -11.27 21.31 -18.97
CA ASN A 19 -11.64 21.74 -20.31
C ASN A 19 -11.72 23.28 -20.35
N ASP A 20 -10.93 23.89 -21.23
CA ASP A 20 -10.86 25.34 -21.42
C ASP A 20 -12.20 25.97 -21.80
N GLU A 21 -13.03 25.26 -22.58
CA GLU A 21 -14.36 25.74 -22.99
C GLU A 21 -15.32 25.79 -21.79
N ASN A 22 -15.31 24.76 -20.94
CA ASN A 22 -16.12 24.70 -19.73
C ASN A 22 -15.66 25.76 -18.71
N ASP A 23 -14.35 25.92 -18.55
CA ASP A 23 -13.76 26.92 -17.66
C ASP A 23 -14.15 28.33 -18.10
N LYS A 24 -14.11 28.61 -19.42
CA LYS A 24 -14.55 29.88 -19.98
C LYS A 24 -16.04 30.12 -19.74
N TYR A 25 -16.90 29.16 -20.08
CA TYR A 25 -18.35 29.27 -19.89
C TYR A 25 -18.73 29.54 -18.42
N LEU A 26 -18.20 28.74 -17.49
CA LEU A 26 -18.49 28.90 -16.06
C LEU A 26 -17.99 30.22 -15.51
N SER A 27 -16.82 30.68 -15.97
CA SER A 27 -16.24 31.94 -15.52
C SER A 27 -17.02 33.16 -16.04
N GLU A 28 -17.41 33.17 -17.32
CA GLU A 28 -18.16 34.27 -17.92
C GLU A 28 -19.62 34.31 -17.42
N THR A 29 -20.25 33.15 -17.21
CA THR A 29 -21.67 33.07 -16.84
C THR A 29 -21.90 33.25 -15.34
N TYR A 30 -21.00 32.76 -14.49
CA TYR A 30 -21.20 32.65 -13.05
C TYR A 30 -20.08 33.24 -12.20
N GLY A 31 -18.98 33.75 -12.79
CA GLY A 31 -17.81 34.24 -12.07
C GLY A 31 -18.13 35.32 -11.03
N ASP A 32 -19.12 36.18 -11.30
CA ASP A 32 -19.56 37.23 -10.38
C ASP A 32 -20.05 36.68 -9.02
N LEU A 33 -20.56 35.44 -9.00
CA LEU A 33 -21.02 34.77 -7.76
C LEU A 33 -19.88 34.54 -6.76
N ILE A 34 -18.62 34.50 -7.20
CA ILE A 34 -17.46 34.29 -6.32
C ILE A 34 -17.27 35.46 -5.36
N ASN A 35 -17.62 36.68 -5.80
CA ASN A 35 -17.47 37.91 -5.02
C ASN A 35 -18.65 38.17 -4.09
N ASP A 36 -19.80 37.53 -4.32
CA ASP A 36 -20.97 37.61 -3.47
C ASP A 36 -20.78 36.71 -2.25
N TYR A 37 -20.65 37.29 -1.05
CA TYR A 37 -20.62 36.58 0.24
C TYR A 37 -21.84 36.95 1.10
N SER A 38 -23.02 36.95 0.49
CA SER A 38 -24.28 37.31 1.13
C SER A 38 -24.77 36.29 2.18
N TYR A 39 -25.62 36.78 3.10
CA TYR A 39 -26.30 35.96 4.12
C TYR A 39 -27.15 34.84 3.49
N ASP A 40 -27.72 35.08 2.30
CA ASP A 40 -28.54 34.11 1.57
C ASP A 40 -27.76 32.86 1.11
N ILE A 41 -26.46 33.01 0.83
CA ILE A 41 -25.57 31.89 0.49
C ILE A 41 -25.35 30.98 1.72
N GLN A 42 -25.37 31.55 2.94
CA GLN A 42 -25.23 30.78 4.17
C GLN A 42 -26.48 29.94 4.51
N LEU A 43 -27.65 30.36 4.01
CA LEU A 43 -28.93 29.62 4.14
C LEU A 43 -29.09 28.50 3.11
N LYS A 44 -28.25 28.46 2.06
CA LYS A 44 -28.22 27.40 1.03
C LYS A 44 -26.84 26.73 1.00
N PRO A 45 -26.54 25.83 1.95
CA PRO A 45 -25.17 25.34 2.19
C PRO A 45 -24.53 24.68 0.96
N ILE A 46 -25.28 23.85 0.23
CA ILE A 46 -24.74 23.18 -0.97
C ILE A 46 -24.39 24.19 -2.07
N LEU A 47 -25.24 25.19 -2.29
CA LEU A 47 -24.96 26.22 -3.29
C LEU A 47 -23.70 27.02 -2.94
N GLY A 48 -23.56 27.43 -1.67
CA GLY A 48 -22.35 28.12 -1.21
C GLY A 48 -21.09 27.26 -1.35
N ILE A 49 -21.19 25.96 -1.07
CA ILE A 49 -20.10 24.99 -1.28
C ILE A 49 -19.72 24.88 -2.76
N LEU A 50 -20.70 24.77 -3.67
CA LEU A 50 -20.43 24.70 -5.09
C LEU A 50 -19.74 25.97 -5.60
N ILE A 51 -20.16 27.15 -5.14
CA ILE A 51 -19.54 28.41 -5.53
C ILE A 51 -18.09 28.50 -5.02
N TYR A 52 -17.87 28.36 -3.71
CA TYR A 52 -16.54 28.60 -3.14
C TYR A 52 -15.57 27.44 -3.30
N ASP A 53 -16.02 26.18 -3.40
CA ASP A 53 -15.10 25.05 -3.59
C ASP A 53 -15.01 24.59 -5.06
N GLN A 54 -16.09 24.61 -5.84
CA GLN A 54 -16.06 24.07 -7.21
C GLN A 54 -15.85 25.16 -8.27
N LEU A 55 -16.70 26.19 -8.31
CA LEU A 55 -16.64 27.24 -9.33
C LEU A 55 -15.30 27.99 -9.29
N THR A 56 -14.77 28.30 -8.11
CA THR A 56 -13.45 28.92 -7.93
C THR A 56 -12.31 28.11 -8.54
N ARG A 57 -12.41 26.77 -8.57
CA ARG A 57 -11.41 25.89 -9.20
C ARG A 57 -11.49 25.87 -10.72
N HIS A 58 -12.61 26.27 -11.30
CA HIS A 58 -12.73 26.51 -12.74
C HIS A 58 -12.25 27.92 -13.08
N TYR A 59 -12.71 28.92 -12.33
CA TYR A 59 -12.36 30.33 -12.52
C TYR A 59 -10.86 30.60 -12.40
N TYR A 60 -10.24 30.16 -11.30
CA TYR A 60 -8.82 30.40 -11.02
C TYR A 60 -7.89 29.33 -11.56
N ARG A 61 -8.36 28.41 -12.43
CA ARG A 61 -7.55 27.25 -12.86
C ARG A 61 -6.28 27.65 -13.60
N LYS A 62 -6.34 28.73 -14.37
CA LYS A 62 -5.21 29.26 -15.16
C LYS A 62 -4.31 30.18 -14.35
N GLU A 63 -4.76 30.60 -13.18
CA GLU A 63 -3.96 31.37 -12.24
C GLU A 63 -3.14 30.40 -11.40
N TYR A 64 -1.81 30.42 -11.54
CA TYR A 64 -0.88 29.55 -10.81
C TYR A 64 -0.77 29.94 -9.31
N ASN A 65 -1.88 30.21 -8.64
CA ASN A 65 -1.90 30.72 -7.27
C ASN A 65 -2.73 29.84 -6.33
N ASN A 66 -2.08 28.82 -5.78
CA ASN A 66 -2.69 27.87 -4.83
C ASN A 66 -3.29 28.57 -3.59
N HIS A 67 -2.79 29.75 -3.20
CA HIS A 67 -3.30 30.49 -2.04
C HIS A 67 -4.75 30.96 -2.20
N ILE A 68 -5.16 31.28 -3.43
CA ILE A 68 -6.54 31.70 -3.73
C ILE A 68 -7.51 30.54 -3.49
N LEU A 69 -7.17 29.34 -3.97
CA LEU A 69 -7.98 28.15 -3.76
C LEU A 69 -8.05 27.73 -2.28
N ILE A 70 -6.97 27.93 -1.52
CA ILE A 70 -6.97 27.71 -0.07
C ILE A 70 -7.92 28.69 0.63
N TYR A 71 -7.89 29.97 0.25
CA TYR A 71 -8.79 30.98 0.80
C TYR A 71 -10.27 30.64 0.57
N PHE A 72 -10.64 30.28 -0.66
CA PHE A 72 -12.03 29.94 -0.94
C PHE A 72 -12.45 28.57 -0.38
N ASN A 73 -11.56 27.59 -0.30
CA ASN A 73 -11.85 26.35 0.41
C ASN A 73 -12.12 26.60 1.90
N LYS A 74 -11.39 27.53 2.54
CA LYS A 74 -11.69 27.93 3.93
C LYS A 74 -13.09 28.52 4.09
N LYS A 75 -13.51 29.38 3.16
CA LYS A 75 -14.89 29.90 3.10
C LYS A 75 -15.93 28.80 2.94
N ALA A 76 -15.67 27.82 2.07
CA ALA A 76 -16.55 26.66 1.90
C ALA A 76 -16.61 25.79 3.17
N LEU A 77 -15.47 25.59 3.86
CA LEU A 77 -15.41 24.86 5.13
C LEU A 77 -16.23 25.55 6.22
N GLU A 78 -16.14 26.88 6.34
CA GLU A 78 -16.94 27.65 7.31
C GLU A 78 -18.45 27.47 7.09
N ILE A 79 -18.89 27.37 5.84
CA ILE A 79 -20.28 27.04 5.50
C ILE A 79 -20.58 25.58 5.86
N ALA A 80 -19.72 24.64 5.47
CA ALA A 80 -19.93 23.22 5.73
C ALA A 80 -20.00 22.89 7.22
N ASP A 81 -19.13 23.49 8.04
CA ASP A 81 -19.03 23.26 9.48
C ASP A 81 -20.24 23.79 10.26
N LYS A 82 -20.85 24.91 9.83
CA LYS A 82 -22.12 25.40 10.39
C LYS A 82 -23.26 24.39 10.25
N HIS A 83 -23.18 23.49 9.26
CA HIS A 83 -24.20 22.50 8.93
C HIS A 83 -23.74 21.05 9.20
N LYS A 84 -22.61 20.84 9.91
CA LYS A 84 -22.02 19.52 10.18
C LYS A 84 -22.77 18.75 11.26
N THR A 85 -24.05 18.47 11.01
CA THR A 85 -24.89 17.62 11.86
C THR A 85 -25.19 16.30 11.17
N GLU A 86 -25.32 15.23 11.94
CA GLU A 86 -25.65 13.91 11.39
C GLU A 86 -26.98 13.92 10.61
N LEU A 87 -27.98 14.65 11.12
CA LEU A 87 -29.27 14.82 10.45
C LEU A 87 -29.14 15.51 9.08
N PHE A 88 -28.36 16.58 8.99
CA PHE A 88 -28.13 17.28 7.73
C PHE A 88 -27.47 16.37 6.70
N ILE A 89 -26.35 15.73 7.08
CA ILE A 89 -25.56 14.88 6.17
C ILE A 89 -26.40 13.70 5.65
N LYS A 90 -27.23 13.09 6.52
CA LYS A 90 -28.09 11.96 6.16
C LYS A 90 -29.21 12.33 5.18
N ASN A 91 -29.63 13.59 5.16
CA ASN A 91 -30.70 14.09 4.29
C ASN A 91 -30.20 14.53 2.91
N LEU A 92 -28.88 14.56 2.67
CA LEU A 92 -28.31 14.89 1.37
C LEU A 92 -28.51 13.77 0.35
N ASN A 93 -28.85 14.12 -0.89
CA ASN A 93 -28.72 13.17 -2.01
C ASN A 93 -27.23 12.89 -2.30
N ILE A 94 -26.93 11.86 -3.08
CA ILE A 94 -25.54 11.42 -3.31
C ILE A 94 -24.64 12.47 -3.98
N ASN A 95 -25.20 13.33 -4.84
CA ASN A 95 -24.45 14.37 -5.53
C ASN A 95 -24.09 15.48 -4.55
N ASP A 96 -25.08 16.00 -3.82
CA ASP A 96 -24.89 17.03 -2.81
C ASP A 96 -23.97 16.54 -1.69
N TRP A 97 -24.14 15.29 -1.26
CA TRP A 97 -23.24 14.64 -0.29
C TRP A 97 -21.81 14.60 -0.82
N SER A 98 -21.62 14.23 -2.09
CA SER A 98 -20.29 14.20 -2.71
C SER A 98 -19.65 15.58 -2.67
N PHE A 99 -20.36 16.62 -3.12
CA PHE A 99 -19.84 17.99 -3.10
C PHE A 99 -19.57 18.51 -1.69
N TYR A 100 -20.46 18.21 -0.73
CA TYR A 100 -20.26 18.53 0.68
C TYR A 100 -18.96 17.91 1.22
N MET A 101 -18.71 16.63 0.91
CA MET A 101 -17.49 15.93 1.34
C MET A 101 -16.22 16.40 0.62
N LEU A 102 -16.32 16.94 -0.60
CA LEU A 102 -15.15 17.48 -1.31
C LEU A 102 -14.48 18.62 -0.56
N VAL A 103 -15.28 19.48 0.08
CA VAL A 103 -14.77 20.63 0.83
C VAL A 103 -13.77 20.17 1.89
N TYR A 104 -14.16 19.18 2.69
CA TYR A 104 -13.31 18.55 3.69
C TYR A 104 -12.10 17.86 3.07
N ARG A 105 -12.30 17.11 1.97
CA ARG A 105 -11.21 16.43 1.26
C ARG A 105 -10.17 17.39 0.68
N HIS A 106 -10.58 18.58 0.24
CA HIS A 106 -9.72 19.58 -0.37
C HIS A 106 -8.98 20.45 0.65
N SER A 107 -9.37 20.39 1.92
CA SER A 107 -8.70 21.15 3.00
C SER A 107 -7.26 20.71 3.27
N ASN A 108 -6.89 19.49 2.85
CA ASN A 108 -5.62 18.83 3.19
C ASN A 108 -5.36 18.71 4.72
N ILE A 109 -6.41 18.81 5.54
CA ILE A 109 -6.36 18.59 6.99
C ILE A 109 -6.65 17.12 7.29
N ARG A 110 -5.85 16.48 8.14
CA ARG A 110 -5.95 15.05 8.47
C ARG A 110 -7.34 14.68 8.98
N GLU A 111 -7.84 15.43 9.95
CA GLU A 111 -9.11 15.19 10.63
C GLU A 111 -10.30 15.31 9.66
N ASN A 112 -10.23 16.27 8.74
CA ASN A 112 -11.22 16.44 7.70
C ASN A 112 -11.21 15.28 6.69
N LEU A 113 -10.03 14.79 6.31
CA LEU A 113 -9.94 13.64 5.41
C LEU A 113 -10.41 12.35 6.09
N LEU A 114 -10.07 12.14 7.37
CA LEU A 114 -10.59 11.03 8.18
C LEU A 114 -12.11 11.11 8.34
N PHE A 115 -12.67 12.31 8.53
CA PHE A 115 -14.12 12.53 8.52
C PHE A 115 -14.75 12.04 7.21
N VAL A 116 -14.22 12.47 6.05
CA VAL A 116 -14.73 12.02 4.74
C VAL A 116 -14.62 10.50 4.58
N MET A 117 -13.49 9.90 4.98
CA MET A 117 -13.28 8.45 4.90
C MET A 117 -14.30 7.70 5.76
N ASN A 118 -14.56 8.16 6.99
CA ASN A 118 -15.54 7.55 7.88
C ASN A 118 -16.97 7.68 7.33
N GLU A 119 -17.34 8.84 6.80
CA GLU A 119 -18.66 9.07 6.22
C GLU A 119 -18.91 8.20 4.98
N CYS A 120 -17.88 7.90 4.18
CA CYS A 120 -18.00 6.96 3.06
C CYS A 120 -18.50 5.59 3.51
N TRP A 121 -18.23 5.17 4.75
CA TRP A 121 -18.68 3.89 5.27
C TRP A 121 -20.00 3.97 6.02
N LYS A 122 -20.65 5.14 6.10
CA LYS A 122 -22.00 5.25 6.69
C LYS A 122 -23.12 5.16 5.65
N LEU A 123 -22.81 5.45 4.38
CA LEU A 123 -23.79 5.41 3.31
C LEU A 123 -24.30 3.98 3.03
N THR A 124 -25.61 3.89 2.77
CA THR A 124 -26.30 2.66 2.33
C THR A 124 -26.30 2.53 0.80
N SER A 125 -26.21 3.65 0.08
CA SER A 125 -26.10 3.73 -1.38
C SER A 125 -24.67 3.55 -1.88
N SER A 126 -24.51 3.07 -3.10
CA SER A 126 -23.20 2.92 -3.76
C SER A 126 -22.54 4.28 -3.99
N ILE A 127 -21.39 4.53 -3.36
CA ILE A 127 -20.57 5.71 -3.61
C ILE A 127 -19.80 5.53 -4.92
N PRO A 128 -19.61 6.59 -5.73
CA PRO A 128 -18.78 6.51 -6.92
C PRO A 128 -17.36 6.01 -6.59
N LYS A 129 -16.94 4.90 -7.24
CA LYS A 129 -15.61 4.29 -7.00
C LYS A 129 -14.46 5.30 -7.16
N ASN A 130 -14.58 6.21 -8.12
CA ASN A 130 -13.59 7.27 -8.37
C ASN A 130 -13.46 8.24 -7.19
N PHE A 131 -14.56 8.56 -6.50
CA PHE A 131 -14.54 9.42 -5.31
C PHE A 131 -13.77 8.73 -4.17
N ILE A 132 -14.07 7.46 -3.90
CA ILE A 132 -13.37 6.66 -2.89
C ILE A 132 -11.88 6.58 -3.25
N LYS A 133 -11.55 6.17 -4.47
CA LYS A 133 -10.16 6.06 -4.93
C LYS A 133 -9.38 7.37 -4.76
N ALA A 134 -9.98 8.50 -5.14
CA ALA A 134 -9.37 9.83 -4.99
C ALA A 134 -9.18 10.24 -3.52
N THR A 135 -10.09 9.82 -2.64
CA THR A 135 -10.03 10.07 -1.19
C THR A 135 -8.88 9.28 -0.55
N TYR A 136 -8.81 7.97 -0.80
CA TYR A 136 -7.75 7.12 -0.24
C TYR A 136 -6.37 7.38 -0.84
N THR A 137 -6.29 7.85 -2.09
CA THR A 137 -5.01 8.26 -2.69
C THR A 137 -4.45 9.50 -1.99
N ARG A 138 -5.32 10.42 -1.54
CA ARG A 138 -4.94 11.60 -0.76
C ARG A 138 -4.60 11.30 0.70
N ALA A 139 -5.01 10.14 1.23
CA ALA A 139 -4.74 9.75 2.61
C ALA A 139 -3.27 9.39 2.81
N ASN A 140 -2.42 10.41 2.92
CA ASN A 140 -1.01 10.28 3.25
C ASN A 140 -0.76 10.91 4.61
N PHE A 141 -0.74 10.06 5.62
CA PHE A 141 -0.71 10.48 7.00
C PHE A 141 0.58 10.05 7.68
N ASN A 142 1.02 10.87 8.65
CA ASN A 142 1.87 10.36 9.72
C ASN A 142 1.01 9.47 10.60
N GLU A 143 1.46 8.24 10.84
CA GLU A 143 0.70 7.29 11.66
C GLU A 143 0.84 7.64 13.14
N GLU A 144 -0.27 7.50 13.85
CA GLU A 144 -0.33 7.57 15.31
C GLU A 144 -0.44 6.14 15.83
N LEU A 145 0.36 5.80 16.84
CA LEU A 145 0.46 4.46 17.39
C LEU A 145 0.12 4.52 18.87
N ASP A 146 -0.84 3.68 19.28
CA ASP A 146 -1.16 3.50 20.69
C ASP A 146 -0.02 2.74 21.36
N TYR A 147 0.56 3.32 22.40
CA TYR A 147 1.64 2.71 23.17
C TYR A 147 1.07 2.02 24.42
N TYR A 148 1.45 0.76 24.63
CA TYR A 148 1.06 -0.03 25.78
C TYR A 148 2.27 -0.61 26.51
N ASN A 149 2.32 -0.39 27.82
CA ASN A 149 3.39 -0.84 28.71
C ASN A 149 2.88 -1.48 30.02
N TYR A 150 1.59 -1.84 30.08
CA TYR A 150 1.00 -2.51 31.23
C TYR A 150 0.05 -3.64 30.78
N PRO A 151 0.00 -4.77 31.53
CA PRO A 151 -0.84 -5.90 31.21
C PRO A 151 -2.30 -5.59 31.53
N VAL A 152 -3.22 -6.25 30.84
CA VAL A 152 -4.67 -6.15 31.09
C VAL A 152 -5.29 -7.52 30.90
N ASP A 153 -6.16 -7.93 31.82
CA ASP A 153 -6.90 -9.19 31.71
C ASP A 153 -7.68 -9.29 30.40
N PHE A 154 -7.66 -10.49 29.81
CA PHE A 154 -8.30 -10.79 28.54
C PHE A 154 -9.01 -12.14 28.62
N ASP A 155 -9.99 -12.34 27.74
CA ASP A 155 -10.66 -13.63 27.60
C ASP A 155 -9.71 -14.68 27.01
N ARG A 156 -9.29 -15.66 27.82
CA ARG A 156 -8.38 -16.73 27.39
C ARG A 156 -8.98 -17.67 26.33
N ASN A 157 -10.29 -17.65 26.10
CA ASN A 157 -10.93 -18.48 25.07
C ASN A 157 -10.51 -18.10 23.63
N ILE A 158 -9.90 -16.93 23.44
CA ILE A 158 -9.36 -16.50 22.14
C ILE A 158 -8.07 -17.24 21.76
N LEU A 159 -7.40 -17.86 22.74
CA LEU A 159 -6.16 -18.59 22.54
C LEU A 159 -6.42 -19.99 21.98
N ASP A 160 -5.52 -20.44 21.12
CA ASP A 160 -5.48 -21.82 20.63
C ASP A 160 -4.61 -22.69 21.54
N ASN A 161 -3.46 -22.15 21.95
CA ASN A 161 -2.65 -22.69 23.02
C ASN A 161 -2.72 -21.77 24.24
N ASN A 162 -3.25 -22.29 25.34
CA ASN A 162 -3.40 -21.59 26.62
C ASN A 162 -2.69 -22.38 27.73
N PRO A 163 -1.35 -22.33 27.78
CA PRO A 163 -0.61 -23.09 28.78
C PRO A 163 -0.93 -22.57 30.20
N LEU A 164 -1.12 -23.50 31.13
CA LEU A 164 -1.38 -23.20 32.55
C LEU A 164 -0.11 -22.80 33.31
N ASN A 165 1.05 -23.24 32.80
CA ASN A 165 2.36 -22.94 33.37
C ASN A 165 2.91 -21.62 32.81
N GLU A 166 3.78 -20.96 33.56
CA GLU A 166 4.53 -19.80 33.06
C GLU A 166 5.34 -20.19 31.80
N ILE A 167 5.56 -19.22 30.92
CA ILE A 167 6.44 -19.35 29.76
C ILE A 167 7.78 -19.91 30.25
N GLU A 168 8.18 -21.07 29.73
CA GLU A 168 9.34 -21.81 30.23
C GLU A 168 10.64 -21.05 29.94
N LYS A 169 11.24 -20.48 30.99
CA LYS A 169 12.48 -19.70 30.91
C LYS A 169 13.74 -20.58 30.77
N GLN A 170 13.63 -21.90 30.92
CA GLN A 170 14.77 -22.81 31.12
C GLN A 170 14.89 -23.87 30.01
N GLN A 171 15.26 -23.45 28.80
CA GLN A 171 16.28 -24.09 27.94
C GLN A 171 16.35 -23.37 26.59
N LEU A 172 17.58 -23.02 26.17
CA LEU A 172 17.93 -22.30 24.93
C LEU A 172 17.74 -23.14 23.66
N TYR A 173 16.63 -23.88 23.52
CA TYR A 173 16.26 -24.38 22.21
C TYR A 173 15.75 -23.19 21.39
N LYS A 174 16.30 -22.99 20.19
CA LYS A 174 15.94 -21.91 19.26
C LYS A 174 15.65 -22.55 17.91
N ILE A 175 14.75 -21.95 17.13
CA ILE A 175 14.47 -22.37 15.76
C ILE A 175 14.60 -21.17 14.83
N GLY A 176 15.05 -21.37 13.59
CA GLY A 176 15.23 -20.29 12.63
C GLY A 176 16.55 -19.51 12.76
N LYS A 177 16.72 -18.51 11.90
CA LYS A 177 17.98 -17.77 11.70
C LYS A 177 17.89 -16.38 12.32
N PHE A 178 18.17 -16.27 13.61
CA PHE A 178 18.08 -15.00 14.35
C PHE A 178 19.44 -14.29 14.59
N GLU A 179 20.56 -14.93 14.24
CA GLU A 179 21.88 -14.64 14.83
C GLU A 179 22.63 -13.44 14.24
N LYS A 180 22.26 -12.97 13.04
CA LYS A 180 23.08 -12.06 12.23
C LYS A 180 22.39 -10.74 11.91
N ILE A 181 21.52 -10.26 12.79
CA ILE A 181 20.80 -9.00 12.58
C ILE A 181 21.63 -7.84 13.13
N ASN A 182 22.40 -7.19 12.25
CA ASN A 182 23.11 -5.95 12.57
C ASN A 182 22.11 -4.79 12.48
N THR A 183 21.71 -4.19 13.60
CA THR A 183 20.71 -3.11 13.66
C THR A 183 20.79 -2.38 15.00
N ASN A 184 20.14 -1.21 15.13
CA ASN A 184 19.91 -0.54 16.42
C ASN A 184 18.47 -0.74 16.92
N LEU A 185 17.55 -1.08 16.01
CA LEU A 185 16.14 -1.30 16.31
C LEU A 185 15.64 -2.57 15.62
N ILE A 186 14.96 -3.42 16.37
CA ILE A 186 14.21 -4.57 15.87
C ILE A 186 12.71 -4.30 16.12
N ILE A 187 11.94 -4.19 15.03
CA ILE A 187 10.50 -4.04 15.07
C ILE A 187 9.87 -5.39 14.76
N ILE A 188 9.09 -5.96 15.68
CA ILE A 188 8.44 -7.25 15.49
C ILE A 188 7.01 -7.01 15.01
N SER A 189 6.69 -7.43 13.78
CA SER A 189 5.32 -7.40 13.26
C SER A 189 4.50 -8.50 13.94
N LEU A 190 3.84 -8.15 15.04
CA LEU A 190 3.17 -9.08 15.93
C LEU A 190 1.68 -9.21 15.56
N SER A 191 1.29 -10.36 14.99
CA SER A 191 -0.12 -10.66 14.70
C SER A 191 -0.81 -11.42 15.84
N GLY A 192 -0.04 -11.97 16.77
CA GLY A 192 -0.52 -12.85 17.85
C GLY A 192 -0.72 -14.30 17.44
N GLY A 193 -0.60 -14.63 16.15
CA GLY A 193 -0.49 -16.02 15.69
C GLY A 193 0.86 -16.63 16.07
N VAL A 194 0.91 -17.96 16.13
CA VAL A 194 2.07 -18.76 16.59
C VAL A 194 3.41 -18.32 16.00
N ASP A 195 3.48 -18.01 14.70
CA ASP A 195 4.76 -17.66 14.06
C ASP A 195 5.32 -16.34 14.59
N SER A 196 4.44 -15.34 14.78
CA SER A 196 4.84 -14.03 15.28
C SER A 196 5.22 -14.08 16.76
N VAL A 197 4.54 -14.92 17.55
CA VAL A 197 4.86 -15.16 18.97
C VAL A 197 6.21 -15.88 19.10
N VAL A 198 6.48 -16.89 18.27
CA VAL A 198 7.78 -17.57 18.24
C VAL A 198 8.90 -16.63 17.82
N CYS A 199 8.68 -15.76 16.84
CA CYS A 199 9.62 -14.71 16.48
C CYS A 199 9.90 -13.76 17.65
N LEU A 200 8.85 -13.29 18.34
CA LEU A 200 8.97 -12.43 19.51
C LEU A 200 9.82 -13.07 20.61
N TYR A 201 9.52 -14.32 20.95
CA TYR A 201 10.25 -15.08 21.95
C TYR A 201 11.72 -15.29 21.58
N ASN A 202 12.02 -15.75 20.35
CA ASN A 202 13.40 -15.97 19.92
C ASN A 202 14.21 -14.67 19.86
N ILE A 203 13.63 -13.56 19.37
CA ILE A 203 14.30 -12.25 19.34
C ILE A 203 14.59 -11.76 20.75
N HIS A 204 13.60 -11.83 21.67
CA HIS A 204 13.80 -11.49 23.08
C HIS A 204 15.02 -12.23 23.62
N HIS A 205 15.03 -13.57 23.55
CA HIS A 205 16.13 -14.36 24.11
C HIS A 205 17.47 -14.22 23.38
N TYR A 206 17.48 -13.81 22.11
CA TYR A 206 18.74 -13.60 21.38
C TYR A 206 19.39 -12.26 21.71
N TYR A 207 18.58 -11.24 21.92
CA TYR A 207 19.04 -9.86 22.02
C TYR A 207 18.84 -9.22 23.40
N LYS A 208 18.28 -9.96 24.37
CA LYS A 208 18.00 -9.47 25.74
C LYS A 208 19.20 -8.79 26.41
N GLU A 209 20.40 -9.34 26.24
CA GLU A 209 21.62 -8.84 26.87
C GLU A 209 22.33 -7.75 26.03
N ASN A 210 21.81 -7.41 24.86
CA ASN A 210 22.43 -6.44 23.96
C ASN A 210 21.79 -5.05 24.10
N GLU A 211 22.35 -4.24 25.00
CA GLU A 211 21.86 -2.89 25.32
C GLU A 211 21.86 -1.92 24.11
N ASN A 212 22.62 -2.24 23.05
CA ASN A 212 22.69 -1.40 21.84
C ASN A 212 21.52 -1.63 20.87
N ILE A 213 20.65 -2.61 21.16
CA ILE A 213 19.55 -3.01 20.28
C ILE A 213 18.22 -2.84 21.03
N LYS A 214 17.42 -1.86 20.59
CA LYS A 214 16.05 -1.73 21.07
C LYS A 214 15.15 -2.74 20.37
N ILE A 215 14.31 -3.45 21.13
CA ILE A 215 13.30 -4.37 20.62
C ILE A 215 11.93 -3.77 20.90
N VAL A 216 11.09 -3.68 19.87
CA VAL A 216 9.70 -3.22 19.98
C VAL A 216 8.78 -4.16 19.21
N ALA A 217 7.56 -4.33 19.68
CA ALA A 217 6.51 -5.03 18.96
C ALA A 217 5.50 -4.02 18.37
N ILE A 218 4.99 -4.33 17.19
CA ILE A 218 3.90 -3.57 16.57
C ILE A 218 2.80 -4.49 16.08
N HIS A 219 1.56 -4.16 16.43
CA HIS A 219 0.37 -4.85 15.95
C HIS A 219 -0.48 -3.92 15.08
N ILE A 220 -0.82 -4.39 13.88
CA ILE A 220 -1.78 -3.69 13.01
C ILE A 220 -3.15 -4.31 13.24
N ASN A 221 -3.98 -3.60 13.99
CA ASN A 221 -5.35 -3.95 14.25
C ASN A 221 -6.20 -3.49 13.05
N TYR A 222 -6.60 -4.44 12.20
CA TYR A 222 -7.44 -4.18 11.03
C TYR A 222 -8.94 -4.01 11.37
N ASN A 223 -9.32 -4.19 12.63
CA ASN A 223 -10.68 -4.06 13.16
C ASN A 223 -11.74 -4.85 12.36
N ASN A 224 -11.39 -6.10 12.01
CA ASN A 224 -12.19 -6.94 11.10
C ASN A 224 -13.08 -7.97 11.82
N ARG A 225 -12.95 -8.13 13.14
CA ARG A 225 -13.66 -9.15 13.93
C ARG A 225 -14.10 -8.57 15.27
N GLN A 226 -14.87 -9.34 16.02
CA GLN A 226 -15.39 -8.92 17.31
C GLN A 226 -14.35 -9.09 18.43
N GLU A 227 -13.48 -10.09 18.31
CA GLU A 227 -12.50 -10.47 19.34
C GLU A 227 -11.26 -9.56 19.37
N VAL A 228 -11.19 -8.56 18.49
CA VAL A 228 -9.95 -7.81 18.23
C VAL A 228 -9.47 -7.01 19.44
N GLU A 229 -10.39 -6.54 20.28
CA GLU A 229 -10.02 -5.88 21.54
C GLU A 229 -9.38 -6.88 22.52
N GLU A 230 -9.89 -8.11 22.60
CA GLU A 230 -9.30 -9.17 23.42
C GLU A 230 -7.96 -9.64 22.85
N GLU A 231 -7.81 -9.70 21.52
CA GLU A 231 -6.52 -9.97 20.86
C GLU A 231 -5.47 -8.92 21.26
N VAL A 232 -5.83 -7.63 21.26
CA VAL A 232 -4.91 -6.55 21.70
C VAL A 232 -4.55 -6.69 23.17
N LYS A 233 -5.52 -6.98 24.06
CA LYS A 233 -5.25 -7.19 25.49
C LYS A 233 -4.30 -8.38 25.73
N PHE A 234 -4.49 -9.49 25.02
CA PHE A 234 -3.55 -10.61 25.04
C PHE A 234 -2.13 -10.18 24.65
N LEU A 235 -1.99 -9.46 23.53
CA LEU A 235 -0.68 -9.00 23.07
C LEU A 235 0.00 -8.06 24.08
N ARG A 236 -0.77 -7.21 24.75
CA ARG A 236 -0.27 -6.35 25.83
C ARG A 236 0.30 -7.18 26.99
N CYS A 237 -0.43 -8.21 27.43
CA CYS A 237 0.08 -9.14 28.44
C CYS A 237 1.35 -9.84 27.97
N LEU A 238 1.37 -10.39 26.77
CA LEU A 238 2.52 -11.11 26.23
C LEU A 238 3.78 -10.24 26.15
N CYS A 239 3.65 -9.04 25.59
CA CYS A 239 4.74 -8.08 25.46
C CYS A 239 5.24 -7.60 26.83
N PHE A 240 4.34 -7.33 27.78
CA PHE A 240 4.69 -6.95 29.14
C PHE A 240 5.51 -8.04 29.86
N HIS A 241 5.13 -9.32 29.73
CA HIS A 241 5.88 -10.43 30.35
C HIS A 241 7.29 -10.61 29.78
N LEU A 242 7.52 -10.15 28.55
CA LEU A 242 8.81 -10.21 27.88
C LEU A 242 9.58 -8.87 27.96
N ASP A 243 9.06 -7.89 28.69
CA ASP A 243 9.65 -6.54 28.81
C ASP A 243 9.89 -5.89 27.43
N ILE A 244 8.87 -5.95 26.56
CA ILE A 244 8.90 -5.39 25.21
C ILE A 244 7.78 -4.36 25.06
N ASP A 245 8.14 -3.17 24.58
CA ASP A 245 7.20 -2.11 24.20
C ASP A 245 6.22 -2.61 23.10
N LEU A 246 4.91 -2.46 23.32
CA LEU A 246 3.90 -2.75 22.31
C LEU A 246 3.30 -1.46 21.73
N TYR A 247 3.34 -1.33 20.42
CA TYR A 247 2.65 -0.31 19.66
C TYR A 247 1.48 -0.92 18.87
N VAL A 248 0.33 -0.25 18.85
CA VAL A 248 -0.84 -0.71 18.10
C VAL A 248 -1.33 0.37 17.16
N ARG A 249 -1.58 0.00 15.90
CA ARG A 249 -2.29 0.85 14.94
C ARG A 249 -3.67 0.27 14.66
N LYS A 250 -4.73 0.93 15.13
CA LYS A 250 -6.12 0.53 14.91
C LYS A 250 -6.74 1.21 13.69
N ILE A 251 -7.03 0.46 12.65
CA ILE A 251 -7.63 0.96 11.40
C ILE A 251 -9.16 1.02 11.57
N ASN A 252 -9.71 2.23 11.64
CA ASN A 252 -11.15 2.48 11.72
C ASN A 252 -11.70 3.18 10.47
N GLU A 253 -10.80 3.78 9.71
CA GLU A 253 -11.07 4.65 8.57
C GLU A 253 -11.29 3.89 7.25
N ILE A 254 -11.32 2.55 7.27
CA ILE A 254 -11.74 1.70 6.15
C ILE A 254 -12.39 0.41 6.65
N ASN A 255 -13.42 -0.10 5.96
CA ASN A 255 -14.11 -1.32 6.35
C ASN A 255 -13.98 -2.44 5.30
N ARG A 256 -13.38 -3.57 5.68
CA ARG A 256 -13.15 -4.71 4.77
C ARG A 256 -14.42 -5.25 4.14
N HIS A 257 -15.45 -5.52 4.94
CA HIS A 257 -16.69 -6.15 4.47
C HIS A 257 -17.38 -5.26 3.43
N LYS A 258 -17.50 -3.96 3.72
CA LYS A 258 -18.05 -2.98 2.77
C LYS A 258 -17.20 -2.87 1.51
N CYS A 259 -15.87 -2.89 1.62
CA CYS A 259 -15.01 -2.91 0.44
C CYS A 259 -15.21 -4.14 -0.44
N MET A 260 -15.40 -5.34 0.15
CA MET A 260 -15.60 -6.56 -0.64
C MET A 260 -16.92 -6.52 -1.42
N ILE A 261 -18.02 -6.11 -0.78
CA ILE A 261 -19.35 -6.08 -1.41
C ILE A 261 -19.41 -5.04 -2.54
N ASN A 262 -18.68 -3.94 -2.42
CA ASN A 262 -18.70 -2.85 -3.40
C ASN A 262 -17.58 -2.96 -4.47
N ASP A 263 -16.89 -4.09 -4.55
CA ASP A 263 -15.79 -4.31 -5.51
C ASP A 263 -14.70 -3.22 -5.39
N LEU A 264 -14.24 -3.00 -4.16
CA LEU A 264 -13.20 -2.05 -3.75
C LEU A 264 -12.03 -2.76 -3.04
N ARG A 265 -11.82 -4.04 -3.37
CA ARG A 265 -10.78 -4.85 -2.73
C ARG A 265 -9.39 -4.25 -2.90
N ASP A 266 -9.06 -3.76 -4.08
CA ASP A 266 -7.76 -3.15 -4.38
C ASP A 266 -7.49 -1.91 -3.52
N ILE A 267 -8.54 -1.11 -3.24
CA ILE A 267 -8.43 0.08 -2.37
C ILE A 267 -8.13 -0.35 -0.94
N TYR A 268 -8.84 -1.36 -0.44
CA TYR A 268 -8.62 -1.90 0.90
C TYR A 268 -7.19 -2.43 1.06
N GLU A 269 -6.73 -3.27 0.14
CA GLU A 269 -5.39 -3.85 0.20
C GLU A 269 -4.29 -2.78 0.05
N ALA A 270 -4.44 -1.83 -0.88
CA ALA A 270 -3.48 -0.75 -1.07
C ALA A 270 -3.39 0.17 0.15
N TYR A 271 -4.53 0.60 0.69
CA TYR A 271 -4.57 1.50 1.83
C TYR A 271 -4.04 0.84 3.11
N THR A 272 -4.49 -0.37 3.42
CA THR A 272 -4.05 -1.06 4.65
C THR A 272 -2.59 -1.49 4.59
N LYS A 273 -2.06 -1.82 3.40
CA LYS A 273 -0.61 -1.99 3.20
C LYS A 273 0.13 -0.69 3.48
N LYS A 274 -0.37 0.44 2.97
CA LYS A 274 0.23 1.77 3.19
C LYS A 274 0.28 2.13 4.68
N VAL A 275 -0.84 1.98 5.41
CA VAL A 275 -0.90 2.23 6.86
C VAL A 275 0.12 1.36 7.61
N ARG A 276 0.18 0.06 7.31
CA ARG A 276 1.16 -0.84 7.92
C ARG A 276 2.60 -0.39 7.68
N PHE A 277 2.94 -0.02 6.45
CA PHE A 277 4.31 0.38 6.10
C PHE A 277 4.67 1.73 6.72
N ASN A 278 3.75 2.68 6.72
CA ASN A 278 3.94 3.97 7.40
C ASN A 278 4.09 3.79 8.92
N SER A 279 3.37 2.83 9.51
CA SER A 279 3.48 2.50 10.94
C SER A 279 4.86 1.95 11.29
N TYR A 280 5.46 1.12 10.42
CA TYR A 280 6.84 0.69 10.58
C TYR A 280 7.79 1.87 10.50
N LYS A 281 7.70 2.69 9.44
CA LYS A 281 8.54 3.88 9.25
C LYS A 281 8.49 4.81 10.45
N LYS A 282 7.30 5.00 11.03
CA LYS A 282 7.12 5.84 12.22
C LYS A 282 7.97 5.37 13.41
N LEU A 283 8.13 4.07 13.61
CA LEU A 283 8.99 3.52 14.67
C LEU A 283 10.48 3.58 14.33
N GLN A 284 10.83 3.68 13.05
CA GLN A 284 12.22 3.80 12.59
C GLN A 284 12.77 5.22 12.78
N ASP A 285 11.90 6.22 12.91
CA ASP A 285 12.29 7.62 13.12
C ASP A 285 13.28 7.75 14.29
N GLY A 286 14.46 8.32 14.04
CA GLY A 286 15.51 8.51 15.03
C GLY A 286 16.53 7.37 15.17
N TYR A 287 16.35 6.25 14.46
CA TYR A 287 17.30 5.14 14.45
C TYR A 287 18.13 5.09 13.17
N LYS A 288 19.45 4.88 13.29
CA LYS A 288 20.36 4.77 12.13
C LYS A 288 20.09 3.54 11.29
N ARG A 289 19.82 2.40 11.94
CA ARG A 289 19.50 1.14 11.30
C ARG A 289 18.37 0.45 12.06
N SER A 290 17.38 0.00 11.30
CA SER A 290 16.21 -0.68 11.82
C SER A 290 15.82 -1.83 10.88
N VAL A 291 15.20 -2.86 11.45
CA VAL A 291 14.67 -3.99 10.68
C VAL A 291 13.28 -4.36 11.19
N VAL A 292 12.45 -4.90 10.30
CA VAL A 292 11.12 -5.44 10.64
C VAL A 292 11.16 -6.97 10.55
N ILE A 293 10.87 -7.64 11.66
CA ILE A 293 10.76 -9.10 11.75
C ILE A 293 9.35 -9.53 11.37
N MET A 294 9.26 -10.46 10.41
CA MET A 294 8.01 -11.05 9.96
C MET A 294 8.03 -12.56 10.25
N GLY A 295 6.94 -13.09 10.81
CA GLY A 295 6.76 -14.51 11.08
C GLY A 295 6.43 -15.38 9.86
N HIS A 296 6.99 -15.07 8.68
CA HIS A 296 6.77 -15.92 7.51
C HIS A 296 7.61 -17.20 7.62
N ASN A 297 6.99 -18.34 7.31
CA ASN A 297 7.59 -19.67 7.43
C ASN A 297 7.72 -20.37 6.07
N LYS A 298 8.23 -21.60 6.07
CA LYS A 298 8.46 -22.39 4.84
C LYS A 298 7.18 -22.70 4.08
N ASP A 299 6.07 -22.93 4.78
CA ASP A 299 4.78 -23.19 4.16
C ASP A 299 4.21 -21.93 3.49
N ASP A 300 4.42 -20.74 4.08
CA ASP A 300 4.05 -19.47 3.44
C ASP A 300 4.84 -19.24 2.14
N CYS A 301 6.11 -19.67 2.10
CA CYS A 301 6.94 -19.61 0.91
C CYS A 301 6.36 -20.50 -0.20
N LEU A 302 5.96 -21.72 0.14
CA LEU A 302 5.31 -22.66 -0.77
C LEU A 302 3.96 -22.13 -1.29
N GLU A 303 3.13 -21.58 -0.41
CA GLU A 303 1.86 -20.93 -0.78
C GLU A 303 2.10 -19.80 -1.79
N ASN A 304 3.14 -19.00 -1.59
CA ASN A 304 3.53 -17.93 -2.49
C ASN A 304 4.01 -18.45 -3.85
N ILE A 305 4.81 -19.52 -3.89
CA ILE A 305 5.25 -20.16 -5.13
C ILE A 305 4.03 -20.65 -5.94
N LEU A 306 3.14 -21.43 -5.31
CA LEU A 306 1.93 -21.94 -5.97
C LEU A 306 1.00 -20.82 -6.46
N THR A 307 0.86 -19.77 -5.65
CA THR A 307 0.09 -18.58 -6.04
C THR A 307 0.67 -17.91 -7.29
N ASN A 308 1.99 -17.76 -7.35
CA ASN A 308 2.66 -17.14 -8.49
C ASN A 308 2.59 -18.02 -9.75
N ILE A 309 2.66 -19.34 -9.61
CA ILE A 309 2.42 -20.29 -10.72
C ILE A 309 0.99 -20.11 -11.25
N ALA A 310 0.00 -20.15 -10.36
CA ALA A 310 -1.42 -20.07 -10.75
C ALA A 310 -1.77 -18.76 -11.46
N TYR A 311 -1.14 -17.64 -11.06
CA TYR A 311 -1.41 -16.34 -11.67
C TYR A 311 -0.65 -16.08 -12.98
N ASN A 312 0.31 -16.91 -13.38
CA ASN A 312 1.04 -16.83 -14.66
C ASN A 312 1.68 -15.46 -14.99
N ASN A 313 1.76 -14.53 -14.03
CA ASN A 313 2.02 -13.13 -14.34
C ASN A 313 3.39 -12.64 -13.86
N LYS A 314 4.14 -13.44 -13.07
CA LYS A 314 5.44 -13.05 -12.49
C LYS A 314 6.37 -14.26 -12.24
N TYR A 315 6.89 -14.87 -13.29
CA TYR A 315 7.87 -15.97 -13.19
C TYR A 315 9.12 -15.59 -12.37
N GLU A 316 9.49 -14.32 -12.39
CA GLU A 316 10.56 -13.73 -11.56
C GLU A 316 10.33 -13.91 -10.06
N ASN A 317 9.07 -14.00 -9.63
CA ASN A 317 8.65 -14.14 -8.24
C ASN A 317 8.49 -15.61 -7.80
N LEU A 318 8.83 -16.57 -8.66
CA LEU A 318 8.86 -17.99 -8.30
C LEU A 318 10.02 -18.36 -7.38
N ILE A 319 10.95 -17.42 -7.13
CA ILE A 319 12.02 -17.56 -6.12
C ILE A 319 11.48 -17.64 -4.67
N GLY A 320 10.16 -17.52 -4.50
CA GLY A 320 9.50 -17.60 -3.20
C GLY A 320 9.68 -16.32 -2.39
N ILE A 321 9.59 -16.47 -1.07
CA ILE A 321 9.79 -15.39 -0.12
C ILE A 321 11.24 -15.47 0.38
N GLU A 322 12.00 -14.39 0.26
CA GLU A 322 13.40 -14.37 0.70
C GLU A 322 13.55 -14.04 2.18
N TYR A 323 14.66 -14.50 2.77
CA TYR A 323 15.02 -14.21 4.17
C TYR A 323 15.06 -12.71 4.46
N GLU A 324 15.73 -11.93 3.60
CA GLU A 324 15.84 -10.47 3.72
C GLU A 324 15.35 -9.81 2.43
N THR A 325 14.51 -8.78 2.57
CA THR A 325 14.03 -7.98 1.45
C THR A 325 13.90 -6.52 1.86
N ILE A 326 14.28 -5.59 0.99
CA ILE A 326 14.07 -4.15 1.20
C ILE A 326 12.89 -3.71 0.34
N ILE A 327 11.85 -3.14 0.97
CA ILE A 327 10.66 -2.63 0.27
C ILE A 327 10.33 -1.25 0.86
N ASP A 328 10.19 -0.23 0.01
CA ASP A 328 9.89 1.15 0.43
C ASP A 328 10.84 1.69 1.52
N ASN A 329 12.14 1.37 1.42
CA ASN A 329 13.21 1.66 2.39
C ASN A 329 13.05 1.00 3.76
N ILE A 330 12.25 -0.08 3.84
CA ILE A 330 12.10 -0.90 5.04
C ILE A 330 12.79 -2.24 4.81
N THR A 331 13.75 -2.58 5.67
CA THR A 331 14.39 -3.90 5.66
C THR A 331 13.53 -4.90 6.42
N PHE A 332 12.98 -5.89 5.72
CA PHE A 332 12.23 -7.00 6.30
C PHE A 332 13.11 -8.23 6.44
N ILE A 333 13.08 -8.86 7.61
CA ILE A 333 13.76 -10.13 7.90
C ILE A 333 12.73 -11.19 8.29
N ARG A 334 12.91 -12.42 7.77
CA ARG A 334 12.01 -13.57 7.98
C ARG A 334 12.79 -14.76 8.56
N PRO A 335 13.06 -14.77 9.87
CA PRO A 335 13.94 -15.77 10.48
C PRO A 335 13.46 -17.22 10.38
N LEU A 336 12.14 -17.42 10.25
CA LEU A 336 11.50 -18.73 10.20
C LEU A 336 11.32 -19.26 8.78
N ILE A 337 11.85 -18.59 7.75
CA ILE A 337 11.52 -18.88 6.34
C ILE A 337 11.87 -20.30 5.88
N ASP A 338 12.83 -20.95 6.53
CA ASP A 338 13.24 -22.32 6.24
C ASP A 338 12.62 -23.36 7.20
N ILE A 339 11.76 -22.92 8.12
CA ILE A 339 11.15 -23.75 9.16
C ILE A 339 9.71 -24.08 8.78
N PHE A 340 9.34 -25.35 8.87
CA PHE A 340 7.96 -25.80 8.65
C PHE A 340 7.04 -25.39 9.79
N LYS A 341 5.77 -25.13 9.50
CA LYS A 341 4.77 -24.71 10.48
C LYS A 341 4.62 -25.69 11.64
N ASN A 342 4.72 -26.99 11.37
CA ASN A 342 4.62 -28.02 12.40
C ASN A 342 5.73 -27.91 13.46
N ASP A 343 6.96 -27.57 13.05
CA ASP A 343 8.07 -27.41 14.00
C ASP A 343 7.94 -26.11 14.81
N ILE A 344 7.34 -25.07 14.23
CA ILE A 344 6.96 -23.85 14.95
C ILE A 344 5.93 -24.17 16.05
N TYR A 345 4.92 -25.01 15.76
CA TYR A 345 3.95 -25.44 16.78
C TYR A 345 4.60 -26.28 17.88
N LYS A 346 5.45 -27.25 17.53
CA LYS A 346 6.19 -28.05 18.52
C LYS A 346 7.03 -27.16 19.43
N PHE A 347 7.70 -26.16 18.86
CA PHE A 347 8.47 -25.18 19.62
C PHE A 347 7.58 -24.39 20.59
N ALA A 348 6.46 -23.84 20.09
CA ALA A 348 5.54 -23.07 20.91
C ALA A 348 4.98 -23.89 22.07
N ASN A 349 4.60 -25.15 21.83
CA ASN A 349 4.10 -26.05 22.86
C ASN A 349 5.19 -26.41 23.87
N LYS A 350 6.41 -26.70 23.41
CA LYS A 350 7.55 -27.00 24.28
C LYS A 350 7.88 -25.86 25.24
N HIS A 351 7.76 -24.61 24.78
CA HIS A 351 8.08 -23.42 25.57
C HIS A 351 6.88 -22.80 26.29
N ASN A 352 5.72 -23.47 26.29
CA ASN A 352 4.48 -22.94 26.86
C ASN A 352 4.15 -21.53 26.33
N LEU A 353 4.27 -21.32 25.02
CA LEU A 353 3.97 -20.03 24.39
C LEU A 353 2.47 -19.93 24.08
N PRO A 354 1.74 -18.96 24.65
CA PRO A 354 0.35 -18.72 24.28
C PRO A 354 0.28 -18.07 22.89
N TYR A 355 -0.71 -18.44 22.09
CA TYR A 355 -0.96 -17.80 20.79
C TYR A 355 -2.44 -17.84 20.41
N LEU A 356 -2.84 -16.88 19.57
CA LEU A 356 -4.20 -16.74 19.06
C LEU A 356 -4.54 -17.85 18.05
N LYS A 357 -5.84 -18.15 17.95
CA LYS A 357 -6.39 -19.05 16.93
C LYS A 357 -6.04 -18.62 15.52
N ASN A 358 -5.74 -19.61 14.66
CA ASN A 358 -5.55 -19.34 13.25
C ASN A 358 -6.86 -18.83 12.65
N SER A 359 -6.77 -17.66 12.05
CA SER A 359 -7.94 -16.90 11.65
C SER A 359 -7.98 -16.65 10.14
N THR A 360 -7.12 -17.38 9.41
CA THR A 360 -7.10 -17.44 7.94
C THR A 360 -8.36 -18.16 7.45
N PRO A 361 -9.27 -17.49 6.72
CA PRO A 361 -10.52 -18.13 6.29
C PRO A 361 -10.29 -19.19 5.22
N ASN A 362 -11.01 -20.31 5.28
CA ASN A 362 -10.88 -21.40 4.30
C ASN A 362 -11.16 -20.95 2.85
N TRP A 363 -12.08 -20.01 2.65
CA TRP A 363 -12.45 -19.51 1.32
C TRP A 363 -11.36 -18.64 0.66
N CYS A 364 -10.39 -18.12 1.43
CA CYS A 364 -9.33 -17.30 0.86
C CYS A 364 -8.31 -18.16 0.11
N GLN A 365 -7.58 -17.57 -0.85
CA GLN A 365 -6.64 -18.32 -1.68
C GLN A 365 -5.61 -19.12 -0.87
N ARG A 366 -5.07 -18.52 0.20
CA ARG A 366 -4.14 -19.20 1.12
C ARG A 366 -4.80 -20.40 1.82
N GLY A 367 -6.04 -20.22 2.29
CA GLY A 367 -6.84 -21.29 2.91
C GLY A 367 -7.07 -22.46 1.96
N LYS A 368 -7.45 -22.18 0.71
CA LYS A 368 -7.62 -23.20 -0.34
C LYS A 368 -6.32 -23.94 -0.65
N ILE A 369 -5.20 -23.21 -0.80
CA ILE A 369 -3.90 -23.84 -1.05
C ILE A 369 -3.55 -24.81 0.09
N ARG A 370 -3.65 -24.34 1.34
CA ARG A 370 -3.30 -25.13 2.52
C ARG A 370 -4.20 -26.34 2.73
N ASN A 371 -5.52 -26.19 2.58
CA ASN A 371 -6.48 -27.22 2.98
C ASN A 371 -6.86 -28.18 1.83
N GLU A 372 -6.76 -27.74 0.58
CA GLU A 372 -7.22 -28.52 -0.58
C GLU A 372 -6.06 -28.89 -1.50
N VAL A 373 -5.22 -27.93 -1.89
CA VAL A 373 -4.18 -28.15 -2.92
C VAL A 373 -2.98 -28.93 -2.37
N LEU A 374 -2.38 -28.49 -1.26
CA LEU A 374 -1.20 -29.13 -0.69
C LEU A 374 -1.42 -30.61 -0.36
N PRO A 375 -2.53 -31.00 0.31
CA PRO A 375 -2.77 -32.41 0.61
C PRO A 375 -2.91 -33.27 -0.65
N ILE A 376 -3.49 -32.73 -1.73
CA ILE A 376 -3.61 -33.45 -3.01
C ILE A 376 -2.25 -33.63 -3.66
N LEU A 377 -1.41 -32.58 -3.66
CA LEU A 377 -0.06 -32.64 -4.22
C LEU A 377 0.81 -33.68 -3.47
N GLU A 378 0.79 -33.66 -2.14
CA GLU A 378 1.54 -34.62 -1.32
C GLU A 378 1.04 -36.05 -1.51
N LYS A 379 -0.27 -36.25 -1.68
CA LYS A 379 -0.87 -37.56 -1.95
C LYS A 379 -0.50 -38.08 -3.34
N TRP A 380 -0.38 -37.18 -4.32
CA TRP A 380 0.04 -37.55 -5.66
C TRP A 380 1.52 -37.99 -5.67
N ASP A 381 2.42 -37.18 -5.11
CA ASP A 381 3.83 -37.52 -4.93
C ASP A 381 4.47 -36.61 -3.87
N ASN A 382 5.03 -37.18 -2.80
CA ASN A 382 5.65 -36.39 -1.72
C ASN A 382 6.88 -35.58 -2.17
N ARG A 383 7.53 -35.94 -3.28
CA ARG A 383 8.70 -35.24 -3.82
C ARG A 383 8.35 -33.90 -4.46
N ILE A 384 7.07 -33.63 -4.73
CA ILE A 384 6.64 -32.41 -5.44
C ILE A 384 7.03 -31.14 -4.68
N ILE A 385 6.96 -31.17 -3.35
CA ILE A 385 7.25 -30.02 -2.50
C ILE A 385 8.74 -29.66 -2.60
N ASP A 386 9.62 -30.65 -2.47
CA ASP A 386 11.06 -30.47 -2.66
C ASP A 386 11.40 -30.07 -4.09
N GLY A 387 10.69 -30.63 -5.08
CA GLY A 387 10.80 -30.23 -6.49
C GLY A 387 10.49 -28.75 -6.72
N LEU A 388 9.42 -28.23 -6.12
CA LEU A 388 9.05 -26.82 -6.21
C LEU A 388 10.10 -25.90 -5.56
N PHE A 389 10.64 -26.29 -4.40
CA PHE A 389 11.74 -25.54 -3.77
C PHE A 389 13.04 -25.61 -4.58
N ASN A 390 13.34 -26.74 -5.21
CA ASN A 390 14.50 -26.88 -6.09
C ASN A 390 14.36 -25.95 -7.32
N ILE A 391 13.18 -25.92 -7.95
CA ILE A 391 12.88 -24.98 -9.05
C ILE A 391 13.07 -23.53 -8.58
N SER A 392 12.54 -23.18 -7.41
CA SER A 392 12.71 -21.85 -6.80
C SER A 392 14.19 -21.48 -6.61
N SER A 393 15.00 -22.43 -6.13
CA SER A 393 16.45 -22.25 -5.93
C SER A 393 17.20 -22.06 -7.25
N ILE A 394 16.89 -22.88 -8.26
CA ILE A 394 17.46 -22.77 -9.61
C ILE A 394 17.12 -21.41 -10.24
N LEU A 395 15.86 -20.99 -10.15
CA LEU A 395 15.42 -19.68 -10.66
C LEU A 395 16.10 -18.52 -9.92
N LYS A 396 16.34 -18.65 -8.62
CA LYS A 396 17.10 -17.65 -7.85
C LYS A 396 18.53 -17.51 -8.37
N ASN A 397 19.19 -18.63 -8.67
CA ASN A 397 20.53 -18.62 -9.25
C ASN A 397 20.52 -17.97 -10.65
N TYR A 398 19.53 -18.29 -11.49
CA TYR A 398 19.38 -17.66 -12.81
C TYR A 398 19.12 -16.16 -12.70
N ASN A 399 18.27 -15.70 -11.78
CA ASN A 399 18.06 -14.28 -11.54
C ASN A 399 19.36 -13.60 -11.07
N GLY A 400 20.18 -14.26 -10.26
CA GLY A 400 21.49 -13.76 -9.86
C GLY A 400 22.44 -13.57 -11.04
N ILE A 401 22.47 -14.52 -11.98
CA ILE A 401 23.26 -14.41 -13.23
C ILE A 401 22.70 -13.29 -14.11
N LEU A 402 21.38 -13.20 -14.25
CA LEU A 402 20.71 -12.15 -15.02
C LEU A 402 21.05 -10.77 -14.45
N ASN A 403 20.94 -10.58 -13.13
CA ASN A 403 21.30 -9.33 -12.47
C ASN A 403 22.76 -8.93 -12.74
N LYS A 404 23.71 -9.88 -12.67
CA LYS A 404 25.11 -9.62 -13.03
C LYS A 404 25.29 -9.27 -14.51
N SER A 405 24.60 -9.96 -15.42
CA SER A 405 24.64 -9.61 -16.84
C SER A 405 24.08 -8.21 -17.12
N ILE A 406 23.16 -7.75 -16.28
CA ILE A 406 22.53 -6.43 -16.35
C ILE A 406 23.36 -5.37 -15.61
N GLU A 407 24.42 -5.72 -14.88
CA GLU A 407 25.33 -4.75 -14.24
C GLU A 407 25.88 -3.71 -15.24
N ASN A 408 26.09 -4.15 -16.49
CA ASN A 408 26.54 -3.31 -17.59
C ASN A 408 25.44 -2.92 -18.59
N PHE A 409 24.16 -3.14 -18.28
CA PHE A 409 23.04 -2.81 -19.18
C PHE A 409 23.10 -1.32 -19.56
N LYS A 410 23.45 -1.05 -20.81
CA LYS A 410 23.59 0.32 -21.34
C LYS A 410 22.49 0.61 -22.34
N ILE A 411 22.07 1.87 -22.39
CA ILE A 411 21.15 2.37 -23.42
C ILE A 411 21.70 2.11 -24.83
N THR A 412 23.02 2.09 -25.01
CA THR A 412 23.68 1.80 -26.29
C THR A 412 23.43 0.38 -26.79
N GLU A 413 23.24 -0.59 -25.89
CA GLU A 413 22.97 -1.97 -26.23
C GLU A 413 21.56 -2.15 -26.81
N ILE A 414 20.65 -1.18 -26.61
CA ILE A 414 19.28 -1.20 -27.17
C ILE A 414 19.29 -1.08 -28.70
N GLY A 415 20.38 -0.57 -29.29
CA GLY A 415 20.51 -0.40 -30.74
C GLY A 415 20.75 -1.69 -31.53
N ASP A 416 21.22 -2.76 -30.87
CA ASP A 416 21.56 -4.02 -31.53
C ASP A 416 20.34 -4.96 -31.63
N ILE A 417 20.20 -5.67 -32.77
CA ILE A 417 19.06 -6.60 -32.97
C ILE A 417 19.18 -7.81 -32.05
N GLU A 418 20.41 -8.27 -31.80
CA GLU A 418 20.65 -9.45 -30.97
C GLU A 418 20.25 -9.22 -29.51
N THR A 419 20.41 -8.00 -29.01
CA THR A 419 19.98 -7.58 -27.67
C THR A 419 18.47 -7.34 -27.59
N LEU A 420 17.82 -6.84 -28.66
CA LEU A 420 16.34 -6.78 -28.77
C LEU A 420 15.70 -8.18 -28.71
N ASN A 421 16.39 -9.20 -29.23
CA ASN A 421 15.95 -10.59 -29.18
C ASN A 421 16.23 -11.31 -27.84
N LEU A 422 16.78 -10.62 -26.83
CA LEU A 422 16.91 -11.19 -25.49
C LEU A 422 15.54 -11.35 -24.82
N SER A 423 15.48 -12.27 -23.86
CA SER A 423 14.24 -12.61 -23.15
C SER A 423 13.52 -11.36 -22.60
N GLU A 424 12.18 -11.38 -22.56
CA GLU A 424 11.38 -10.31 -21.94
C GLU A 424 11.86 -9.95 -20.52
N LEU A 425 12.38 -10.94 -19.79
CA LEU A 425 12.96 -10.78 -18.46
C LEU A 425 14.16 -9.83 -18.48
N TYR A 426 15.12 -10.04 -19.39
CA TYR A 426 16.30 -9.18 -19.51
C TYR A 426 15.90 -7.70 -19.68
N TRP A 427 14.94 -7.43 -20.56
CA TRP A 427 14.43 -6.08 -20.80
C TRP A 427 13.72 -5.47 -19.60
N LYS A 428 12.88 -6.23 -18.89
CA LYS A 428 12.21 -5.73 -17.68
C LYS A 428 13.21 -5.31 -16.61
N TYR A 429 14.20 -6.16 -16.34
CA TYR A 429 15.24 -5.87 -15.36
C TYR A 429 16.13 -4.68 -15.80
N GLY A 430 16.50 -4.61 -17.08
CA GLY A 430 17.27 -3.49 -17.63
C GLY A 430 16.55 -2.15 -17.51
N ILE A 431 15.27 -2.09 -17.90
CA ILE A 431 14.42 -0.89 -17.77
C ILE A 431 14.22 -0.52 -16.30
N HIS A 432 13.95 -1.50 -15.43
CA HIS A 432 13.80 -1.25 -14.00
C HIS A 432 15.08 -0.69 -13.41
N LYS A 433 16.25 -1.21 -13.78
CA LYS A 433 17.53 -0.69 -13.29
C LYS A 433 17.79 0.75 -13.75
N LEU A 434 17.57 1.06 -15.03
CA LEU A 434 17.86 2.39 -15.58
C LEU A 434 16.89 3.45 -15.07
N PHE A 435 15.60 3.12 -14.93
CA PHE A 435 14.55 4.10 -14.71
C PHE A 435 13.79 3.92 -13.39
N ASN A 436 14.08 2.87 -12.62
CA ASN A 436 13.31 2.44 -11.44
C ASN A 436 11.81 2.23 -11.77
N LEU A 437 11.52 1.66 -12.95
CA LEU A 437 10.16 1.46 -13.45
C LEU A 437 9.88 -0.03 -13.70
N TYR A 438 8.73 -0.50 -13.23
CA TYR A 438 8.21 -1.82 -13.60
C TYR A 438 7.36 -1.70 -14.86
N ILE A 439 7.71 -2.45 -15.91
CA ILE A 439 6.99 -2.47 -17.19
C ILE A 439 6.15 -3.75 -17.33
N SER A 440 4.90 -3.61 -17.75
CA SER A 440 4.02 -4.77 -18.02
C SER A 440 4.45 -5.49 -19.31
N ASN A 441 4.12 -6.78 -19.47
CA ASN A 441 4.44 -7.51 -20.71
C ASN A 441 3.84 -6.82 -21.94
N LYS A 442 2.60 -6.30 -21.83
CA LYS A 442 1.94 -5.57 -22.92
C LYS A 442 2.70 -4.29 -23.29
N SER A 443 3.13 -3.54 -22.28
CA SER A 443 3.91 -2.31 -22.48
C SER A 443 5.30 -2.61 -23.04
N LEU A 444 5.94 -3.69 -22.57
CA LEU A 444 7.25 -4.12 -23.04
C LEU A 444 7.18 -4.59 -24.49
N LYS A 445 6.20 -5.43 -24.83
CA LYS A 445 5.99 -5.88 -26.21
C LYS A 445 5.75 -4.70 -27.14
N SER A 446 4.90 -3.74 -26.74
CA SER A 446 4.70 -2.52 -27.52
C SER A 446 5.98 -1.68 -27.64
N LEU A 447 6.83 -1.63 -26.61
CA LEU A 447 8.12 -0.95 -26.66
C LEU A 447 9.07 -1.63 -27.66
N ILE A 448 9.23 -2.96 -27.56
CA ILE A 448 10.07 -3.76 -28.45
C ILE A 448 9.58 -3.65 -29.91
N GLU A 449 8.28 -3.83 -30.16
CA GLU A 449 7.67 -3.64 -31.48
C GLU A 449 7.97 -2.25 -32.05
N ARG A 450 7.87 -1.19 -31.22
CA ARG A 450 8.20 0.18 -31.64
C ARG A 450 9.70 0.38 -31.89
N LEU A 451 10.58 -0.29 -31.14
CA LEU A 451 12.04 -0.24 -31.35
C LEU A 451 12.46 -1.00 -32.62
N GLU A 452 11.82 -2.13 -32.91
CA GLU A 452 12.01 -2.87 -34.17
C GLU A 452 11.51 -2.06 -35.38
N LEU A 453 10.34 -1.43 -35.26
CA LEU A 453 9.81 -0.50 -36.27
C LEU A 453 10.73 0.72 -36.44
N TRP A 454 11.30 1.25 -35.35
CA TRP A 454 12.26 2.36 -35.36
C TRP A 454 13.52 2.02 -36.16
N LYS A 455 14.06 0.80 -36.02
CA LYS A 455 15.21 0.34 -36.81
C LYS A 455 14.91 0.26 -38.31
N ASN A 456 13.66 0.00 -38.68
CA ASN A 456 13.22 -0.11 -40.07
C ASN A 456 12.79 1.23 -40.69
N LYS A 457 12.24 2.17 -39.91
CA LYS A 457 11.77 3.50 -40.37
C LYS A 457 11.79 4.52 -39.22
N TYR A 458 12.61 5.56 -39.32
CA TYR A 458 12.66 6.65 -38.33
C TYR A 458 11.45 7.60 -38.40
N HIS A 459 10.79 7.87 -37.26
CA HIS A 459 10.74 9.14 -36.50
C HIS A 459 9.54 9.19 -35.51
N ASN A 460 9.85 9.60 -34.26
CA ASN A 460 8.98 9.95 -33.12
C ASN A 460 8.11 8.85 -32.48
N ILE A 461 8.30 8.64 -31.17
CA ILE A 461 7.47 7.73 -30.36
C ILE A 461 6.84 8.53 -29.21
N ASP A 462 5.51 8.67 -29.24
CA ASP A 462 4.73 9.13 -28.10
C ASP A 462 4.48 7.97 -27.14
N ILE A 463 4.96 8.09 -25.89
CA ILE A 463 4.75 7.07 -24.85
C ILE A 463 3.39 7.26 -24.19
N ASN A 464 2.97 8.51 -23.96
CA ASN A 464 1.64 8.90 -23.50
C ASN A 464 1.43 10.42 -23.74
N LYS A 465 0.25 10.98 -23.41
CA LYS A 465 -0.07 12.42 -23.59
C LYS A 465 0.92 13.40 -22.92
N LYS A 466 1.74 12.94 -21.96
CA LYS A 466 2.68 13.76 -21.18
C LYS A 466 4.14 13.38 -21.41
N THR A 467 4.44 12.42 -22.29
CA THR A 467 5.81 11.93 -22.47
C THR A 467 6.06 11.50 -23.91
N THR A 468 6.99 12.19 -24.56
CA THR A 468 7.41 11.93 -25.94
C THR A 468 8.92 11.66 -25.92
N ILE A 469 9.36 10.60 -26.60
CA ILE A 469 10.79 10.34 -26.79
C ILE A 469 11.15 10.66 -28.23
N ILE A 470 12.09 11.59 -28.39
CA ILE A 470 12.67 11.97 -29.69
C ILE A 470 14.10 11.41 -29.74
N ILE A 471 14.37 10.57 -30.74
CA ILE A 471 15.69 9.98 -30.97
C ILE A 471 16.18 10.42 -32.35
N ASN A 472 17.29 11.16 -32.38
CA ASN A 472 17.93 11.61 -33.63
C ASN A 472 18.93 10.56 -34.16
N LYS A 473 19.29 10.64 -35.45
CA LYS A 473 20.24 9.78 -36.19
C LYS A 473 21.59 9.55 -35.50
N ASN A 474 21.98 10.40 -34.56
CA ASN A 474 23.25 10.30 -33.81
C ASN A 474 23.09 9.69 -32.40
N ILE A 475 22.00 8.96 -32.13
CA ILE A 475 21.70 8.32 -30.82
C ILE A 475 21.75 9.34 -29.65
N ASN A 476 21.18 10.52 -29.85
CA ASN A 476 20.83 11.39 -28.73
C ASN A 476 19.40 11.04 -28.32
N MET A 477 19.23 10.50 -27.12
CA MET A 477 17.92 10.22 -26.54
C MET A 477 17.45 11.49 -25.81
N ILE A 478 16.34 12.06 -26.29
CA ILE A 478 15.69 13.21 -25.65
C ILE A 478 14.41 12.68 -25.01
N ILE A 479 14.38 12.64 -23.68
CA ILE A 479 13.16 12.35 -22.92
C ILE A 479 12.47 13.68 -22.66
N ILE A 480 11.27 13.85 -23.23
CA ILE A 480 10.42 15.01 -22.98
C ILE A 480 9.38 14.61 -21.94
N LYS A 481 9.44 15.22 -20.77
CA LYS A 481 8.47 14.98 -19.69
C LYS A 481 7.67 16.25 -19.44
N CYS A 482 6.35 16.17 -19.61
CA CYS A 482 5.45 17.28 -19.33
C CYS A 482 5.06 17.26 -17.85
N ILE A 483 5.60 18.22 -17.08
CA ILE A 483 5.29 18.43 -15.66
C ILE A 483 4.74 19.86 -15.55
N ASN A 484 3.50 20.01 -15.09
CA ASN A 484 2.83 21.31 -14.90
C ASN A 484 2.87 22.24 -16.14
N ASN A 485 2.53 21.70 -17.33
CA ASN A 485 2.59 22.42 -18.63
C ASN A 485 3.99 22.91 -19.07
N ASN A 486 5.04 22.59 -18.33
CA ASN A 486 6.42 22.80 -18.73
C ASN A 486 7.04 21.49 -19.20
N TYR A 487 7.87 21.57 -20.23
CA TYR A 487 8.59 20.43 -20.80
C TYR A 487 10.01 20.41 -20.22
N GLU A 488 10.34 19.37 -19.44
CA GLU A 488 11.72 19.07 -19.06
C GLU A 488 12.41 18.25 -20.15
N TYR A 489 13.63 18.67 -20.50
CA TYR A 489 14.48 18.01 -21.50
C TYR A 489 15.63 17.31 -20.77
N ILE A 490 15.69 15.98 -20.88
CA ILE A 490 16.86 15.22 -20.44
C ILE A 490 17.63 14.82 -21.70
N LEU A 491 18.79 15.44 -21.90
CA LEU A 491 19.75 15.11 -22.95
C LEU A 491 20.77 14.11 -22.39
N THR A 492 20.68 12.85 -22.80
CA THR A 492 21.79 11.91 -22.58
C THR A 492 22.68 11.95 -23.83
N LYS A 493 23.80 12.67 -23.72
CA LYS A 493 24.86 12.66 -24.73
C LYS A 493 25.83 11.54 -24.33
N ASN A 494 26.13 10.60 -25.23
CA ASN A 494 27.32 9.78 -25.05
C ASN A 494 28.51 10.63 -25.52
N ASP A 495 29.42 10.95 -24.60
CA ASP A 495 30.81 11.10 -25.00
C ASP A 495 31.30 9.70 -25.43
N ILE A 496 31.98 9.67 -26.57
CA ILE A 496 32.39 8.48 -27.34
C ILE A 496 33.09 7.43 -26.48
#